data_AF-A0A2V6PEI0-F1
#
_entry.id   AF-A0A2V6PEI0-F1
#
_cell.length_a   1.000
_cell.length_b   1.000
_cell.length_c   1.000
_cell.angle_alpha   90.00
_cell.angle_beta   90.00
_cell.angle_gamma   90.00
#
_symmetry.space_group_name_H-M   'P 1'
#
loop_
_entity.id
_entity.type
_entity.pdbx_description
1 polymer ?
#
loop_
_entity_poly.entity_id
_entity_poly.type
_entity_poly.pdbx_seq_one_letter_code
_entity_poly.pdbx_strand_id
1 'polypeptide(L)'
;MKRMLLLLLAGACSHQLLSPLSAQDNAARAAAEREAAEERYKLLNSAVDALTTGQAELQRRISALADEVRSVRAQDNKIDTGKFVTREEFNRLVKAIDEIEQKREADKRLIREKFEQLEKYVEKVLNTPASPAPPKKNKGAAAADKGAEKLTEKPADKPEKTSETAARNQEGVYYEIKPGNNLLAIVNAHNKEFKKQGKKTTLQLIHDSNPGLKDTNLKVGQKIFVPLVPE
;
A
#
# COMPACT_ATOMS: atom_id res chain seq x y z
N MET A 1 107.99 65.55 50.66
CA MET A 1 108.34 64.28 51.36
C MET A 1 107.10 63.38 51.39
N LYS A 2 107.26 62.06 51.66
CA LYS A 2 106.28 61.07 52.17
C LYS A 2 104.78 61.39 51.89
N ARG A 3 104.04 60.69 51.01
CA ARG A 3 103.71 59.23 51.06
C ARG A 3 103.46 58.72 52.49
N MET A 4 102.29 59.05 53.06
CA MET A 4 101.42 58.16 53.86
C MET A 4 100.28 58.97 54.52
N LEU A 5 99.04 58.82 54.01
CA LEU A 5 97.87 58.50 54.85
C LEU A 5 96.75 57.97 53.93
N LEU A 6 96.59 56.65 53.89
CA LEU A 6 95.46 55.97 53.25
C LEU A 6 94.40 55.68 54.34
N LEU A 7 93.13 55.51 53.95
CA LEU A 7 92.01 55.07 54.80
C LEU A 7 91.64 55.99 55.98
N LEU A 8 90.68 56.90 55.77
CA LEU A 8 89.41 56.98 56.53
C LEU A 8 88.54 58.19 56.13
N LEU A 9 87.76 58.06 55.05
CA LEU A 9 86.42 58.68 54.95
C LEU A 9 85.49 58.10 53.86
N ALA A 10 85.83 56.97 53.23
CA ALA A 10 84.94 56.25 52.30
C ALA A 10 83.83 55.46 53.03
N GLY A 11 83.24 56.06 54.07
CA GLY A 11 82.38 55.40 55.07
C GLY A 11 80.91 55.85 55.08
N ALA A 12 80.46 56.59 54.05
CA ALA A 12 79.13 57.21 54.02
C ALA A 12 78.25 56.79 52.81
N CYS A 13 78.67 55.80 52.02
CA CYS A 13 77.92 55.32 50.83
C CYS A 13 77.69 53.80 50.80
N SER A 14 77.82 53.12 51.95
CA SER A 14 77.95 51.65 52.03
C SER A 14 76.82 50.94 52.81
N HIS A 15 75.68 51.61 53.05
CA HIS A 15 74.58 51.09 53.87
C HIS A 15 73.18 51.18 53.24
N GLN A 16 73.06 50.98 51.91
CA GLN A 16 71.76 50.66 51.27
C GLN A 16 71.81 49.52 50.22
N LEU A 17 72.89 48.73 50.16
CA LEU A 17 72.99 47.58 49.24
C LEU A 17 72.37 46.28 49.81
N LEU A 18 71.22 46.37 50.49
CA LEU A 18 70.49 45.19 50.99
C LEU A 18 68.95 45.32 50.89
N SER A 19 68.45 45.79 49.74
CA SER A 19 67.02 45.71 49.38
C SER A 19 66.72 45.36 47.90
N PRO A 20 67.44 44.45 47.21
CA PRO A 20 67.02 44.00 45.87
C PRO A 20 65.80 43.05 45.93
N LEU A 21 65.68 42.27 47.01
CA LEU A 21 64.80 41.10 47.07
C LEU A 21 63.31 41.49 46.91
N SER A 22 62.82 42.45 47.69
CA SER A 22 61.42 42.89 47.63
C SER A 22 61.03 43.57 46.31
N ALA A 23 61.96 44.26 45.65
CA ALA A 23 61.73 44.84 44.33
C ALA A 23 61.65 43.77 43.24
N GLN A 24 62.53 42.77 43.32
CA GLN A 24 62.55 41.63 42.40
C GLN A 24 61.35 40.70 42.62
N ASP A 25 60.94 40.45 43.87
CA ASP A 25 59.70 39.74 44.21
C ASP A 25 58.47 40.45 43.63
N ASN A 26 58.41 41.77 43.71
CA ASN A 26 57.27 42.54 43.20
C ASN A 26 57.24 42.54 41.65
N ALA A 27 58.40 42.60 41.00
CA ALA A 27 58.50 42.43 39.55
C ALA A 27 58.12 41.01 39.09
N ALA A 28 58.52 39.98 39.83
CA ALA A 28 58.16 38.59 39.56
C ALA A 28 56.65 38.34 39.74
N ARG A 29 56.03 38.92 40.78
CA ARG A 29 54.57 38.90 40.97
C ARG A 29 53.84 39.61 39.83
N ALA A 30 54.28 40.80 39.45
CA ALA A 30 53.68 41.52 38.31
C ALA A 30 53.87 40.80 36.96
N ALA A 31 54.88 39.94 36.81
CA ALA A 31 55.03 39.06 35.67
C ALA A 31 54.04 37.87 35.74
N ALA A 32 53.95 37.19 36.88
CA ALA A 32 53.03 36.07 37.09
C ALA A 32 51.54 36.51 36.98
N GLU A 33 51.20 37.72 37.42
CA GLU A 33 49.86 38.30 37.24
C GLU A 33 49.51 38.56 35.77
N ARG A 34 50.50 38.95 34.94
CA ARG A 34 50.33 39.10 33.49
C ARG A 34 50.18 37.75 32.80
N GLU A 35 51.01 36.78 33.16
CA GLU A 35 50.93 35.41 32.65
C GLU A 35 49.57 34.77 32.95
N ALA A 36 49.11 34.87 34.20
CA ALA A 36 47.78 34.40 34.62
C ALA A 36 46.62 35.19 33.96
N ALA A 37 46.83 36.46 33.57
CA ALA A 37 45.86 37.20 32.78
C ALA A 37 45.84 36.71 31.31
N GLU A 38 47.00 36.51 30.70
CA GLU A 38 47.11 35.94 29.35
C GLU A 38 46.50 34.54 29.24
N GLU A 39 46.70 33.66 30.23
CA GLU A 39 46.04 32.36 30.29
C GLU A 39 44.52 32.49 30.30
N ARG A 40 43.97 33.43 31.10
CA ARG A 40 42.52 33.70 31.11
C ARG A 40 42.02 34.22 29.77
N TYR A 41 42.78 35.06 29.07
CA TYR A 41 42.44 35.49 27.71
C TYR A 41 42.51 34.35 26.69
N LYS A 42 43.52 33.47 26.77
CA LYS A 42 43.65 32.27 25.91
C LYS A 42 42.46 31.32 26.12
N LEU A 43 42.07 31.07 27.37
CA LEU A 43 40.89 30.27 27.73
C LEU A 43 39.59 30.93 27.25
N LEU A 44 39.41 32.24 27.47
CA LEU A 44 38.22 32.97 27.03
C LEU A 44 38.06 32.93 25.50
N ASN A 45 39.13 33.15 24.75
CA ASN A 45 39.12 33.05 23.28
C ASN A 45 38.72 31.64 22.84
N SER A 46 39.32 30.59 23.42
CA SER A 46 38.95 29.21 23.09
C SER A 46 37.48 28.87 23.39
N ALA A 47 36.89 29.48 24.42
CA ALA A 47 35.47 29.35 24.74
C ALA A 47 34.56 30.12 23.75
N VAL A 48 35.00 31.28 23.26
CA VAL A 48 34.32 32.03 22.19
C VAL A 48 34.37 31.26 20.86
N ASP A 49 35.51 30.64 20.53
CA ASP A 49 35.65 29.80 19.34
C ASP A 49 34.78 28.54 19.43
N ALA A 50 34.73 27.89 20.60
CA ALA A 50 33.85 26.75 20.87
C ALA A 50 32.36 27.12 20.77
N LEU A 51 31.97 28.30 21.28
CA LEU A 51 30.60 28.81 21.16
C LEU A 51 30.24 29.15 19.70
N THR A 52 31.18 29.77 18.97
CA THR A 52 30.99 30.20 17.57
C THR A 52 30.87 28.99 16.63
N THR A 53 31.72 27.98 16.83
CA THR A 53 31.63 26.70 16.09
C THR A 53 30.35 25.93 16.44
N GLY A 54 29.93 25.93 17.71
CA GLY A 54 28.63 25.41 18.15
C GLY A 54 27.44 26.13 17.51
N GLN A 55 27.48 27.46 17.41
CA GLN A 55 26.46 28.26 16.71
C GLN A 55 26.39 27.89 15.22
N ALA A 56 27.53 27.77 14.54
CA ALA A 56 27.57 27.39 13.13
C ALA A 56 26.99 25.98 12.89
N GLU A 57 27.25 25.03 13.80
CA GLU A 57 26.66 23.70 13.77
C GLU A 57 25.14 23.72 14.00
N LEU A 58 24.64 24.51 14.96
CA LEU A 58 23.20 24.71 15.15
C LEU A 58 22.54 25.34 13.92
N GLN A 59 23.18 26.33 13.27
CA GLN A 59 22.69 26.92 12.03
C GLN A 59 22.60 25.88 10.90
N ARG A 60 23.61 25.01 10.73
CA ARG A 60 23.54 23.89 9.77
C ARG A 60 22.38 22.95 10.03
N ARG A 61 22.12 22.59 11.29
CA ARG A 61 20.99 21.74 11.68
C ARG A 61 19.64 22.40 11.39
N ILE A 62 19.51 23.69 11.64
CA ILE A 62 18.31 24.47 11.30
C ILE A 62 18.10 24.49 9.78
N SER A 63 19.15 24.68 8.97
CA SER A 63 19.06 24.59 7.50
C SER A 63 18.64 23.20 7.03
N ALA A 64 19.27 22.13 7.55
CA ALA A 64 18.95 20.75 7.18
C ALA A 64 17.50 20.39 7.52
N LEU A 65 17.01 20.74 8.71
CA LEU A 65 15.61 20.54 9.11
C LEU A 65 14.64 21.38 8.28
N ALA A 66 15.01 22.61 7.89
CA ALA A 66 14.20 23.43 7.00
C ALA A 66 14.07 22.81 5.59
N ASP A 67 15.14 22.22 5.06
CA ASP A 67 15.14 21.52 3.78
C ASP A 67 14.44 20.15 3.85
N GLU A 68 14.51 19.45 4.99
CA GLU A 68 13.68 18.27 5.26
C GLU A 68 12.20 18.63 5.29
N VAL A 69 11.79 19.68 6.01
CA VAL A 69 10.39 20.16 6.04
C VAL A 69 9.92 20.63 4.65
N ARG A 70 10.79 21.26 3.85
CA ARG A 70 10.51 21.57 2.43
C ARG A 70 10.32 20.30 1.62
N SER A 71 11.18 19.29 1.80
CA SER A 71 11.11 18.00 1.11
C SER A 71 9.83 17.23 1.46
N VAL A 72 9.48 17.13 2.73
CA VAL A 72 8.24 16.47 3.20
C VAL A 72 7.01 17.18 2.63
N ARG A 73 6.94 18.51 2.68
CA ARG A 73 5.84 19.27 2.04
C ARG A 73 5.80 19.10 0.52
N ALA A 74 6.95 18.99 -0.13
CA ALA A 74 7.04 18.72 -1.57
C ALA A 74 6.79 17.25 -1.95
N GLN A 75 6.77 16.33 -0.98
CA GLN A 75 6.31 14.95 -1.14
C GLN A 75 4.79 14.87 -0.90
N ASP A 76 4.29 15.51 0.14
CA ASP A 76 2.85 15.62 0.46
C ASP A 76 2.07 16.26 -0.70
N ASN A 77 2.58 17.36 -1.28
CA ASN A 77 2.03 17.97 -2.51
C ASN A 77 2.16 17.11 -3.78
N LYS A 78 2.87 15.96 -3.74
CA LYS A 78 2.91 14.94 -4.82
C LYS A 78 2.01 13.74 -4.52
N ILE A 79 1.51 13.61 -3.30
CA ILE A 79 0.47 12.63 -2.97
C ILE A 79 -0.81 13.15 -3.62
N ASP A 80 -1.18 12.53 -4.74
CA ASP A 80 -2.43 12.82 -5.43
C ASP A 80 -3.61 12.39 -4.55
N THR A 81 -4.11 13.32 -3.73
CA THR A 81 -5.18 13.09 -2.76
C THR A 81 -6.48 12.62 -3.42
N GLY A 82 -6.68 12.88 -4.71
CA GLY A 82 -7.80 12.35 -5.50
C GLY A 82 -7.73 10.85 -5.78
N LYS A 83 -6.61 10.18 -5.48
CA LYS A 83 -6.47 8.71 -5.53
C LYS A 83 -6.81 8.00 -4.23
N PHE A 84 -7.00 8.73 -3.13
CA PHE A 84 -7.24 8.16 -1.80
C PHE A 84 -8.70 8.32 -1.40
N VAL A 85 -9.30 7.25 -0.86
CA VAL A 85 -10.69 7.27 -0.39
C VAL A 85 -10.81 8.27 0.76
N THR A 86 -11.62 9.31 0.58
CA THR A 86 -11.84 10.31 1.62
C THR A 86 -12.59 9.69 2.81
N ARG A 87 -12.45 10.29 3.99
CA ARG A 87 -13.17 9.84 5.19
C ARG A 87 -14.70 9.85 5.00
N GLU A 88 -15.21 10.75 4.16
CA GLU A 88 -16.62 10.78 3.78
C GLU A 88 -17.02 9.58 2.92
N GLU A 89 -16.26 9.25 1.88
CA GLU A 89 -16.54 8.11 1.00
C GLU A 89 -16.45 6.79 1.76
N PHE A 90 -15.50 6.66 2.68
CA PHE A 90 -15.44 5.54 3.61
C PHE A 90 -16.71 5.46 4.48
N ASN A 91 -17.15 6.57 5.08
CA ASN A 91 -18.39 6.61 5.86
C ASN A 91 -19.65 6.31 5.03
N ARG A 92 -19.68 6.69 3.74
CA ARG A 92 -20.75 6.34 2.79
C ARG A 92 -20.73 4.84 2.47
N LEU A 93 -19.56 4.25 2.29
CA LEU A 93 -19.39 2.80 2.09
C LEU A 93 -19.85 1.99 3.31
N VAL A 94 -19.49 2.39 4.53
CA VAL A 94 -19.95 1.74 5.77
C VAL A 94 -21.48 1.74 5.84
N LYS A 95 -22.13 2.90 5.66
CA LYS A 95 -23.60 2.99 5.63
C LYS A 95 -24.24 2.11 4.56
N ALA A 96 -23.66 2.04 3.36
CA ALA A 96 -24.15 1.17 2.30
C ALA A 96 -24.03 -0.32 2.66
N ILE A 97 -23.00 -0.72 3.41
CA ILE A 97 -22.84 -2.10 3.92
C ILE A 97 -23.90 -2.39 5.00
N ASP A 98 -24.12 -1.48 5.95
CA ASP A 98 -25.14 -1.62 6.99
C ASP A 98 -26.55 -1.74 6.38
N GLU A 99 -26.88 -0.91 5.39
CA GLU A 99 -28.13 -0.99 4.62
C GLU A 99 -28.29 -2.32 3.89
N ILE A 100 -27.20 -2.86 3.31
CA ILE A 100 -27.23 -4.14 2.60
C ILE A 100 -27.48 -5.30 3.58
N GLU A 101 -26.90 -5.30 4.77
CA GLU A 101 -27.16 -6.37 5.74
C GLU A 101 -28.55 -6.25 6.38
N GLN A 102 -29.08 -5.04 6.59
CA GLN A 102 -30.48 -4.84 6.97
C GLN A 102 -31.45 -5.40 5.92
N LYS A 103 -31.19 -5.13 4.63
CA LYS A 103 -31.98 -5.68 3.51
C LYS A 103 -31.87 -7.21 3.46
N ARG A 104 -30.67 -7.78 3.59
CA ARG A 104 -30.45 -9.23 3.70
C ARG A 104 -31.22 -9.86 4.85
N GLU A 105 -31.24 -9.26 6.04
CA GLU A 105 -32.03 -9.80 7.16
C GLU A 105 -33.54 -9.68 6.96
N ALA A 106 -34.03 -8.61 6.32
CA ALA A 106 -35.42 -8.52 5.89
C ALA A 106 -35.78 -9.62 4.87
N ASP A 107 -34.94 -9.81 3.85
CA ASP A 107 -35.13 -10.85 2.83
C ASP A 107 -35.08 -12.26 3.44
N LYS A 108 -34.08 -12.56 4.28
CA LYS A 108 -33.99 -13.84 5.03
C LYS A 108 -35.24 -14.08 5.89
N ARG A 109 -35.84 -13.04 6.49
CA ARG A 109 -37.10 -13.16 7.26
C ARG A 109 -38.29 -13.44 6.35
N LEU A 110 -38.46 -12.69 5.27
CA LEU A 110 -39.53 -12.90 4.29
C LEU A 110 -39.46 -14.30 3.66
N ILE A 111 -38.26 -14.75 3.31
CA ILE A 111 -38.02 -16.11 2.77
C ILE A 111 -38.48 -17.17 3.78
N ARG A 112 -38.11 -17.05 5.06
CA ARG A 112 -38.58 -17.97 6.13
C ARG A 112 -40.10 -17.97 6.27
N GLU A 113 -40.73 -16.79 6.31
CA GLU A 113 -42.19 -16.65 6.36
C GLU A 113 -42.89 -17.31 5.16
N LYS A 114 -42.33 -17.20 3.95
CA LYS A 114 -42.87 -17.85 2.75
C LYS A 114 -42.63 -19.35 2.71
N PHE A 115 -41.53 -19.86 3.27
CA PHE A 115 -41.34 -21.30 3.47
C PHE A 115 -42.36 -21.86 4.49
N GLU A 116 -42.60 -21.19 5.61
CA GLU A 116 -43.64 -21.59 6.57
C GLU A 116 -45.06 -21.57 5.96
N GLN A 117 -45.37 -20.59 5.09
CA GLN A 117 -46.65 -20.52 4.40
C GLN A 117 -46.80 -21.64 3.36
N LEU A 118 -45.71 -22.02 2.69
CA LEU A 118 -45.68 -23.15 1.77
C LEU A 118 -45.80 -24.50 2.51
N GLU A 119 -45.12 -24.65 3.64
CA GLU A 119 -45.21 -25.81 4.53
C GLU A 119 -46.65 -26.03 5.00
N LYS A 120 -47.29 -25.00 5.56
CA LYS A 120 -48.71 -25.04 5.99
C LYS A 120 -49.67 -25.30 4.82
N TYR A 121 -49.33 -24.90 3.59
CA TYR A 121 -50.11 -25.24 2.39
C TYR A 121 -49.93 -26.71 1.98
N VAL A 122 -48.70 -27.23 2.00
CA VAL A 122 -48.38 -28.64 1.71
C VAL A 122 -49.02 -29.56 2.76
N GLU A 123 -48.90 -29.24 4.06
CA GLU A 123 -49.63 -29.93 5.13
C GLU A 123 -51.13 -29.95 4.87
N LYS A 124 -51.72 -28.81 4.48
CA LYS A 124 -53.16 -28.73 4.19
C LYS A 124 -53.56 -29.60 3.01
N VAL A 125 -52.76 -29.66 1.95
CA VAL A 125 -53.01 -30.52 0.77
C VAL A 125 -52.85 -32.01 1.12
N LEU A 126 -51.86 -32.37 1.94
CA LEU A 126 -51.64 -33.75 2.39
C LEU A 126 -52.72 -34.23 3.38
N ASN A 127 -53.21 -33.33 4.25
CA ASN A 127 -54.18 -33.66 5.29
C ASN A 127 -55.65 -33.46 4.85
N THR A 128 -55.94 -32.89 3.66
CA THR A 128 -57.30 -32.92 3.11
C THR A 128 -57.66 -34.33 2.60
N PRO A 129 -58.66 -35.02 3.17
CA PRO A 129 -59.10 -36.31 2.65
C PRO A 129 -59.69 -36.14 1.25
N ALA A 130 -59.37 -37.08 0.35
CA ALA A 130 -59.80 -37.03 -1.04
C ALA A 130 -61.32 -37.23 -1.19
N SER A 131 -62.05 -36.12 -1.27
CA SER A 131 -63.48 -36.10 -1.60
C SER A 131 -63.68 -36.36 -3.10
N PRO A 132 -64.66 -37.18 -3.53
CA PRO A 132 -64.68 -37.75 -4.87
C PRO A 132 -64.98 -36.75 -5.99
N ALA A 133 -64.14 -36.74 -7.01
CA ALA A 133 -64.32 -35.91 -8.20
C ALA A 133 -65.44 -36.44 -9.13
N PRO A 134 -66.27 -35.58 -9.73
CA PRO A 134 -67.27 -36.00 -10.72
C PRO A 134 -66.59 -36.43 -12.04
N PRO A 135 -67.04 -37.52 -12.69
CA PRO A 135 -66.27 -38.17 -13.76
C PRO A 135 -66.49 -37.57 -15.15
N LYS A 136 -65.42 -37.08 -15.83
CA LYS A 136 -65.44 -36.84 -17.29
C LYS A 136 -64.15 -37.26 -18.04
N LYS A 137 -64.24 -38.48 -18.58
CA LYS A 137 -63.71 -38.95 -19.89
C LYS A 137 -62.21 -38.81 -20.22
N ASN A 138 -61.57 -39.98 -20.34
CA ASN A 138 -60.25 -40.17 -20.93
C ASN A 138 -60.17 -39.77 -22.42
N LYS A 139 -59.12 -39.02 -22.77
CA LYS A 139 -58.26 -39.23 -23.95
C LYS A 139 -56.84 -38.75 -23.54
N GLY A 140 -55.75 -39.49 -23.73
CA GLY A 140 -55.62 -40.85 -24.25
C GLY A 140 -54.33 -41.03 -25.05
N ALA A 141 -53.17 -41.11 -24.37
CA ALA A 141 -51.89 -41.43 -24.99
C ALA A 141 -50.91 -42.05 -23.97
N ALA A 142 -50.57 -43.32 -24.19
CA ALA A 142 -49.40 -44.01 -23.63
C ALA A 142 -48.22 -43.85 -24.62
N ALA A 143 -46.94 -44.08 -24.30
CA ALA A 143 -46.20 -44.18 -23.03
C ALA A 143 -44.69 -44.22 -23.37
N ALA A 144 -43.83 -44.38 -22.35
CA ALA A 144 -42.41 -44.75 -22.44
C ALA A 144 -41.44 -43.74 -23.10
N ASP A 145 -40.12 -43.83 -22.93
CA ASP A 145 -39.28 -44.18 -21.76
C ASP A 145 -37.83 -43.77 -22.10
N LYS A 146 -36.91 -43.69 -21.13
CA LYS A 146 -35.48 -43.42 -21.35
C LYS A 146 -34.63 -44.69 -21.22
N GLY A 147 -34.58 -45.49 -22.29
CA GLY A 147 -33.57 -46.55 -22.46
C GLY A 147 -32.42 -46.10 -23.35
N ALA A 148 -31.17 -46.29 -22.91
CA ALA A 148 -29.97 -46.00 -23.70
C ALA A 148 -29.21 -47.30 -24.01
N GLU A 149 -28.68 -47.44 -25.22
CA GLU A 149 -27.58 -48.38 -25.47
C GLU A 149 -26.65 -47.88 -26.60
N LYS A 150 -25.61 -48.67 -26.90
CA LYS A 150 -24.28 -48.18 -27.32
C LYS A 150 -23.62 -49.17 -28.29
N LEU A 151 -22.54 -48.72 -28.95
CA LEU A 151 -21.61 -49.48 -29.82
C LEU A 151 -22.14 -49.64 -31.26
N THR A 152 -21.29 -49.77 -32.30
CA THR A 152 -19.81 -49.79 -32.37
C THR A 152 -19.24 -48.36 -32.61
N GLU A 153 -18.25 -47.97 -33.42
CA GLU A 153 -17.25 -48.60 -34.32
C GLU A 153 -15.99 -47.68 -34.41
N LYS A 154 -14.85 -48.13 -34.99
CA LYS A 154 -13.56 -47.42 -35.03
C LYS A 154 -12.67 -47.85 -36.23
N PRO A 155 -12.15 -46.88 -37.02
CA PRO A 155 -10.68 -46.67 -37.09
C PRO A 155 -10.33 -45.18 -36.82
N ALA A 156 -9.36 -44.78 -35.99
CA ALA A 156 -7.95 -45.17 -35.85
C ALA A 156 -6.99 -44.52 -36.86
N ASP A 157 -6.42 -43.35 -36.51
CA ASP A 157 -4.96 -43.21 -36.42
C ASP A 157 -4.49 -41.99 -35.58
N LYS A 158 -3.19 -41.89 -35.28
CA LYS A 158 -2.53 -40.88 -34.43
C LYS A 158 -1.04 -40.81 -34.83
N PRO A 159 -0.38 -39.64 -35.05
CA PRO A 159 -0.35 -38.45 -34.16
C PRO A 159 -0.57 -37.11 -34.92
N GLU A 160 -0.48 -35.88 -34.36
CA GLU A 160 -0.01 -35.40 -33.04
C GLU A 160 -0.77 -34.12 -32.59
N LYS A 161 -0.71 -33.77 -31.28
CA LYS A 161 -1.16 -32.52 -30.60
C LYS A 161 -2.15 -31.59 -31.34
N THR A 162 -3.46 -31.65 -31.09
CA THR A 162 -4.19 -30.93 -30.00
C THR A 162 -3.88 -29.41 -29.90
N SER A 163 -4.86 -28.49 -29.89
CA SER A 163 -6.31 -28.62 -29.69
C SER A 163 -7.09 -27.49 -30.36
N GLU A 164 -7.97 -27.82 -31.31
CA GLU A 164 -8.76 -26.82 -32.08
C GLU A 164 -10.28 -27.07 -32.03
N THR A 165 -10.72 -28.15 -31.38
CA THR A 165 -12.09 -28.70 -31.46
C THR A 165 -12.93 -28.51 -30.18
N ALA A 166 -13.03 -27.26 -29.72
CA ALA A 166 -14.00 -26.85 -28.68
C ALA A 166 -15.01 -25.77 -29.16
N ALA A 167 -14.79 -25.15 -30.32
CA ALA A 167 -15.65 -24.10 -30.89
C ALA A 167 -16.97 -24.65 -31.48
N ARG A 168 -17.82 -25.25 -30.66
CA ARG A 168 -19.16 -25.71 -31.07
C ARG A 168 -20.15 -24.54 -31.09
N ASN A 169 -20.30 -23.94 -32.28
CA ASN A 169 -21.40 -23.05 -32.68
C ASN A 169 -21.54 -21.75 -31.88
N GLN A 170 -20.47 -21.24 -31.27
CA GLN A 170 -20.45 -19.91 -30.64
C GLN A 170 -19.69 -18.93 -31.52
N GLU A 171 -20.31 -17.79 -31.85
CA GLU A 171 -19.59 -16.65 -32.40
C GLU A 171 -18.65 -16.07 -31.34
N GLY A 172 -17.55 -15.43 -31.75
CA GLY A 172 -16.59 -14.86 -30.81
C GLY A 172 -15.38 -14.26 -31.50
N VAL A 173 -14.54 -13.58 -30.71
CA VAL A 173 -13.37 -12.84 -31.19
C VAL A 173 -12.12 -13.31 -30.45
N TYR A 174 -11.03 -13.57 -31.18
CA TYR A 174 -9.74 -13.86 -30.56
C TYR A 174 -9.10 -12.57 -30.03
N TYR A 175 -8.66 -12.60 -28.77
CA TYR A 175 -8.00 -11.49 -28.10
C TYR A 175 -6.58 -11.87 -27.65
N GLU A 176 -5.61 -10.99 -27.90
CA GLU A 176 -4.24 -11.14 -27.41
C GLU A 176 -4.07 -10.40 -26.08
N ILE A 177 -3.72 -11.13 -25.02
CA ILE A 177 -3.54 -10.60 -23.67
C ILE A 177 -2.35 -9.63 -23.63
N LYS A 178 -2.61 -8.36 -23.31
CA LYS A 178 -1.59 -7.30 -23.16
C LYS A 178 -1.03 -7.25 -21.73
N PRO A 179 0.17 -6.69 -21.50
CA PRO A 179 0.71 -6.55 -20.14
C PRO A 179 -0.25 -5.76 -19.23
N GLY A 180 -0.41 -6.23 -17.99
CA GLY A 180 -1.34 -5.65 -17.02
C GLY A 180 -2.83 -5.95 -17.26
N ASN A 181 -3.18 -6.82 -18.22
CA ASN A 181 -4.57 -7.26 -18.40
C ASN A 181 -5.02 -8.27 -17.34
N ASN A 182 -6.26 -8.12 -16.88
CA ASN A 182 -6.98 -9.06 -16.02
C ASN A 182 -8.22 -9.56 -16.81
N LEU A 183 -8.61 -10.82 -16.66
CA LEU A 183 -9.72 -11.40 -17.41
C LEU A 183 -11.05 -10.64 -17.20
N LEU A 184 -11.29 -10.15 -15.98
CA LEU A 184 -12.45 -9.31 -15.66
C LEU A 184 -12.40 -7.96 -16.41
N ALA A 185 -11.21 -7.38 -16.61
CA ALA A 185 -11.04 -6.15 -17.39
C ALA A 185 -11.26 -6.40 -18.89
N ILE A 186 -10.82 -7.54 -19.42
CA ILE A 186 -11.07 -7.97 -20.80
C ILE A 186 -12.58 -8.15 -21.02
N VAL A 187 -13.27 -8.91 -20.16
CA VAL A 187 -14.74 -9.09 -20.17
C VAL A 187 -15.46 -7.74 -20.17
N ASN A 188 -15.10 -6.85 -19.25
CA ASN A 188 -15.75 -5.54 -19.12
C ASN A 188 -15.47 -4.61 -20.30
N ALA A 189 -14.30 -4.68 -20.94
CA ALA A 189 -14.01 -3.94 -22.16
C ALA A 189 -14.79 -4.50 -23.36
N HIS A 190 -14.80 -5.83 -23.55
CA HIS A 190 -15.53 -6.48 -24.63
C HIS A 190 -17.04 -6.22 -24.51
N ASN A 191 -17.62 -6.37 -23.32
CA ASN A 191 -19.03 -6.09 -23.06
C ASN A 191 -19.42 -4.61 -23.30
N LYS A 192 -18.51 -3.65 -23.15
CA LYS A 192 -18.79 -2.23 -23.48
C LYS A 192 -18.94 -2.00 -24.99
N GLU A 193 -18.17 -2.71 -25.81
CA GLU A 193 -18.26 -2.59 -27.26
C GLU A 193 -19.40 -3.45 -27.84
N PHE A 194 -19.47 -4.72 -27.47
CA PHE A 194 -20.42 -5.66 -28.06
C PHE A 194 -21.86 -5.55 -27.54
N LYS A 195 -22.09 -4.88 -26.39
CA LYS A 195 -23.46 -4.51 -25.97
C LYS A 195 -24.16 -3.60 -26.98
N LYS A 196 -23.41 -2.77 -27.74
CA LYS A 196 -23.96 -1.97 -28.86
C LYS A 196 -24.51 -2.84 -30.00
N GLN A 197 -24.08 -4.09 -30.07
CA GLN A 197 -24.47 -5.11 -31.06
C GLN A 197 -25.43 -6.15 -30.46
N GLY A 198 -25.92 -5.95 -29.24
CA GLY A 198 -26.77 -6.91 -28.53
C GLY A 198 -26.07 -8.23 -28.17
N LYS A 199 -24.74 -8.22 -27.94
CA LYS A 199 -23.95 -9.42 -27.59
C LYS A 199 -23.12 -9.20 -26.32
N LYS A 200 -22.95 -10.26 -25.53
CA LYS A 200 -22.20 -10.27 -24.27
C LYS A 200 -21.32 -11.50 -24.12
N THR A 201 -20.36 -11.39 -23.20
CA THR A 201 -19.49 -12.47 -22.71
C THR A 201 -19.43 -12.47 -21.18
N THR A 202 -19.12 -13.63 -20.60
CA THR A 202 -19.08 -13.85 -19.14
C THR A 202 -17.83 -14.66 -18.79
N LEU A 203 -17.24 -14.44 -17.61
CA LEU A 203 -16.02 -15.15 -17.15
C LEU A 203 -16.15 -16.68 -17.25
N GLN A 204 -17.29 -17.24 -16.84
CA GLN A 204 -17.58 -18.68 -16.98
C GLN A 204 -17.46 -19.15 -18.43
N LEU A 205 -18.10 -18.44 -19.37
CA LEU A 205 -18.09 -18.81 -20.78
C LEU A 205 -16.70 -18.69 -21.42
N ILE A 206 -15.87 -17.74 -20.98
CA ILE A 206 -14.46 -17.69 -21.37
C ILE A 206 -13.69 -18.90 -20.82
N HIS A 207 -13.92 -19.32 -19.57
CA HIS A 207 -13.31 -20.55 -19.03
C HIS A 207 -13.74 -21.80 -19.78
N ASP A 208 -15.04 -21.96 -20.03
CA ASP A 208 -15.61 -23.09 -20.78
C ASP A 208 -15.05 -23.16 -22.22
N SER A 209 -14.80 -22.02 -22.84
CA SER A 209 -14.26 -21.91 -24.22
C SER A 209 -12.73 -21.93 -24.30
N ASN A 210 -12.02 -21.78 -23.17
CA ASN A 210 -10.55 -21.79 -23.11
C ASN A 210 -10.07 -22.79 -22.03
N PRO A 211 -10.38 -24.10 -22.16
CA PRO A 211 -10.05 -25.10 -21.14
C PRO A 211 -8.53 -25.15 -20.90
N GLY A 212 -8.11 -24.74 -19.70
CA GLY A 212 -6.70 -24.63 -19.30
C GLY A 212 -6.20 -23.19 -19.07
N LEU A 213 -7.01 -22.17 -19.34
CA LEU A 213 -6.75 -20.79 -18.92
C LEU A 213 -6.71 -20.67 -17.38
N LYS A 214 -5.89 -19.77 -16.85
CA LYS A 214 -5.75 -19.54 -15.40
C LYS A 214 -5.77 -18.06 -15.08
N ASP A 215 -6.78 -17.61 -14.35
CA ASP A 215 -7.00 -16.18 -14.02
C ASP A 215 -5.81 -15.54 -13.28
N THR A 216 -5.09 -16.32 -12.47
CA THR A 216 -3.90 -15.88 -11.74
C THR A 216 -2.62 -15.82 -12.57
N ASN A 217 -2.60 -16.40 -13.78
CA ASN A 217 -1.41 -16.61 -14.59
C ASN A 217 -1.67 -16.39 -16.08
N LEU A 218 -2.38 -15.31 -16.42
CA LEU A 218 -2.58 -14.85 -17.80
C LEU A 218 -1.22 -14.46 -18.42
N LYS A 219 -0.80 -15.18 -19.46
CA LYS A 219 0.47 -14.88 -20.14
C LYS A 219 0.30 -13.76 -21.16
N VAL A 220 1.19 -12.78 -21.12
CA VAL A 220 1.24 -11.72 -22.14
C VAL A 220 1.54 -12.34 -23.52
N GLY A 221 0.80 -11.93 -24.54
CA GLY A 221 0.87 -12.51 -25.89
C GLY A 221 0.08 -13.82 -26.06
N GLN A 222 -0.56 -14.35 -25.00
CA GLN A 222 -1.46 -15.49 -25.15
C GLN A 222 -2.75 -15.05 -25.86
N LYS A 223 -3.11 -15.80 -26.90
CA LYS A 223 -4.41 -15.72 -27.57
C LYS A 223 -5.46 -16.45 -26.73
N ILE A 224 -6.57 -15.80 -26.48
CA ILE A 224 -7.79 -16.39 -25.90
C ILE A 224 -8.97 -16.15 -26.83
N PHE A 225 -9.90 -17.09 -26.87
CA PHE A 225 -11.18 -16.91 -27.56
C PHE A 225 -12.18 -16.23 -26.63
N VAL A 226 -12.78 -15.12 -27.05
CA VAL A 226 -13.82 -14.42 -26.30
C VAL A 226 -15.17 -14.70 -26.97
N PRO A 227 -15.96 -15.66 -26.47
CA PRO A 227 -17.28 -16.00 -27.02
C PRO A 227 -18.27 -14.86 -26.82
N LEU A 228 -19.11 -14.63 -27.83
CA LEU A 228 -20.15 -13.62 -27.89
C LEU A 228 -21.52 -14.30 -28.04
N VAL A 229 -22.32 -14.24 -26.98
CA VAL A 229 -23.71 -14.73 -26.97
C VAL A 229 -24.64 -13.54 -27.11
N PRO A 230 -25.75 -13.62 -27.90
CA PRO A 230 -26.77 -12.58 -27.90
C PRO A 230 -27.36 -12.35 -26.49
N GLU A 231 -27.69 -11.09 -26.18
CA GLU A 231 -28.35 -10.65 -24.93
C GLU A 231 -29.85 -10.99 -24.89
#